data_AF-A0A249P6G4-F1
#
_entry.id   AF-A0A249P6G4-F1
#
_cell.length_a   1.000
_cell.length_b   1.000
_cell.length_c   1.000
_cell.angle_alpha   90.00
_cell.angle_beta   90.00
_cell.angle_gamma   90.00
#
_symmetry.space_group_name_H-M   'P 1'
#
loop_
_entity.id
_entity.type
_entity.pdbx_description
1 polymer ?
#
loop_
_entity_poly.entity_id
_entity_poly.type
_entity_poly.pdbx_seq_one_letter_code
_entity_poly.pdbx_strand_id
1 'polypeptide(L)' 'MFYDADGRLRSLLASWTDVAAPDVFIEIAAGRSFVRPDDLATLAALIEQIERSHGG' A
#
# COMPACT_ATOMS: atom_id res chain seq x y z
N MET A 1 13.93 11.47 -3.51
CA MET A 1 13.57 12.26 -4.71
C MET A 1 13.11 11.29 -5.77
N PHE A 2 12.17 11.68 -6.63
CA PHE A 2 11.69 10.87 -7.75
C PHE A 2 11.32 11.79 -8.92
N TYR A 3 11.21 11.23 -10.12
CA TYR A 3 10.69 11.96 -11.27
C TYR A 3 9.19 11.75 -11.38
N ASP A 4 8.43 12.83 -11.53
CA ASP A 4 7.00 12.74 -11.80
C ASP A 4 6.70 12.36 -13.26
N ALA A 5 5.42 12.24 -13.60
CA ALA A 5 4.97 11.88 -14.94
C ALA A 5 5.40 12.90 -16.03
N ASP A 6 5.70 14.14 -15.64
CA ASP A 6 6.20 15.19 -16.54
C ASP A 6 7.74 15.21 -16.60
N GLY A 7 8.42 14.25 -15.97
CA GLY A 7 9.87 14.14 -15.93
C GLY A 7 10.54 15.19 -15.03
N ARG A 8 9.81 15.83 -14.12
CA ARG A 8 10.37 16.81 -13.18
C ARG A 8 10.81 16.15 -11.89
N LEU A 9 11.94 16.60 -11.34
CA LEU A 9 12.45 16.11 -10.07
C LEU A 9 11.59 16.67 -8.92
N ARG A 10 10.97 15.76 -8.16
CA ARG A 10 10.16 16.06 -6.98
C ARG A 10 10.81 15.50 -5.72
N SER A 11 10.59 16.19 -4.61
CA SER A 11 11.07 15.79 -3.28
C SER A 11 9.89 15.46 -2.39
N LEU A 12 9.99 14.33 -1.70
CA LEU A 12 9.14 13.90 -0.60
C LEU A 12 10.07 13.63 0.60
N LEU A 13 9.55 13.77 1.81
CA LEU A 13 10.28 13.36 3.01
C LEU A 13 10.59 11.86 2.92
N ALA A 14 11.82 11.47 3.23
CA ALA A 14 12.21 10.06 3.19
C ALA A 14 11.35 9.20 4.13
N SER A 15 10.90 9.77 5.25
CA SER A 15 9.96 9.14 6.20
C SER A 15 8.57 8.88 5.64
N TRP A 16 8.22 9.45 4.49
CA TRP A 16 6.95 9.21 3.77
C TRP A 16 7.12 8.25 2.60
N THR A 17 8.30 7.66 2.44
CA THR A 17 8.63 6.73 1.37
C THR A 17 9.23 5.47 1.97
N ASP A 18 9.24 4.40 1.20
CA ASP A 18 9.94 3.14 1.50
C ASP A 18 11.47 3.24 1.29
N VAL A 19 11.99 4.42 0.89
CA VAL A 19 13.42 4.62 0.62
C VAL A 19 14.28 4.60 1.88
N ALA A 20 13.70 4.96 3.03
CA ALA A 20 14.35 4.85 4.32
C ALA A 20 14.19 3.42 4.85
N ALA A 21 15.23 2.90 5.50
CA ALA A 21 15.09 1.65 6.24
C ALA A 21 13.94 1.78 7.26
N PRO A 22 13.10 0.74 7.42
CA PRO A 22 12.04 0.77 8.42
C PRO A 22 12.63 1.03 9.80
N ASP A 23 11.97 1.90 10.57
CA ASP A 23 12.36 2.07 11.97
C ASP A 23 12.00 0.82 12.80
N VAL A 24 12.61 0.69 13.97
CA VAL A 24 12.41 -0.45 14.88
C VAL A 24 10.93 -0.63 15.26
N PHE A 25 10.16 0.45 15.35
CA PHE A 25 8.74 0.37 15.66
C PHE A 25 7.96 -0.23 14.47
N ILE A 26 8.25 0.17 13.23
CA ILE A 26 7.66 -0.41 12.03
C ILE A 26 7.99 -1.90 11.91
N GLU A 27 9.24 -2.29 12.18
CA GLU A 27 9.66 -3.71 12.19
C GLU A 27 8.89 -4.54 13.23
N ILE A 28 8.73 -4.02 14.46
CA ILE A 28 7.99 -4.71 15.53
C ILE A 28 6.49 -4.77 15.25
N ALA A 29 5.94 -3.70 14.67
CA ALA A 29 4.55 -3.60 14.28
C ALA A 29 4.24 -4.36 12.98
N ALA A 30 5.26 -4.79 12.24
CA ALA A 30 5.10 -5.50 10.98
C ALA A 30 4.21 -6.73 11.18
N GLY A 31 3.11 -6.76 10.44
CA GLY A 31 2.12 -7.82 10.52
C GLY A 31 1.28 -7.87 11.81
N ARG A 32 1.39 -6.88 12.70
CA ARG A 32 0.53 -6.77 13.89
C ARG A 32 -0.78 -6.02 13.63
N SER A 33 -0.88 -5.31 12.51
CA SER A 33 -2.14 -4.73 12.06
C SER A 33 -3.10 -5.85 11.64
N PHE A 34 -4.33 -5.83 12.17
CA PHE A 34 -5.44 -6.65 11.70
C PHE A 34 -5.93 -6.24 10.30
N VAL A 35 -5.54 -5.05 9.84
CA VAL A 35 -5.92 -4.49 8.54
C VAL A 35 -4.65 -4.22 7.77
N ARG A 36 -4.20 -5.19 6.98
CA ARG A 36 -3.03 -5.06 6.10
C ARG A 36 -3.48 -4.64 4.71
N PRO A 37 -2.72 -3.79 4.00
CA PRO A 37 -3.06 -3.38 2.64
C PRO A 37 -3.28 -4.56 1.68
N ASP A 38 -2.46 -5.61 1.76
CA ASP A 38 -2.59 -6.81 0.91
C ASP A 38 -3.89 -7.59 1.18
N ASP A 39 -4.27 -7.71 2.45
CA ASP A 39 -5.52 -8.37 2.87
C ASP A 39 -6.73 -7.56 2.39
N LEU A 40 -6.66 -6.22 2.45
CA LEU A 40 -7.69 -5.34 1.92
C LEU A 40 -7.80 -5.42 0.38
N ALA A 41 -6.67 -5.46 -0.32
CA ALA A 41 -6.65 -5.62 -1.78
C ALA A 41 -7.25 -6.98 -2.18
N THR A 42 -6.89 -8.04 -1.46
CA THR A 42 -7.47 -9.38 -1.64
C THR A 42 -8.98 -9.38 -1.38
N LEU A 43 -9.41 -8.74 -0.29
CA LEU A 43 -10.83 -8.61 0.04
C LEU A 43 -11.59 -7.84 -1.06
N ALA A 44 -11.03 -6.74 -1.57
CA ALA A 44 -11.64 -5.97 -2.65
C ALA A 44 -11.84 -6.81 -3.91
N ALA A 45 -10.84 -7.60 -4.30
CA ALA A 45 -10.94 -8.51 -5.43
C ALA A 45 -12.02 -9.60 -5.23
N LEU A 46 -12.16 -10.12 -4.01
CA LEU A 46 -13.19 -11.10 -3.67
C LEU A 46 -14.60 -10.50 -3.76
N ILE A 47 -14.80 -9.28 -3.23
CA ILE A 47 -16.08 -8.57 -3.33
C ILE A 47 -16.46 -8.38 -4.79
N GLU A 48 -15.53 -7.90 -5.62
CA GLU A 48 -15.76 -7.70 -7.05
C GLU A 48 -16.13 -9.01 -7.77
N GLN A 49 -15.52 -10.13 -7.40
CA GLN A 49 -15.89 -11.45 -7.92
C GLN A 49 -17.31 -11.85 -7.52
N ILE A 50 -17.69 -11.63 -6.26
CA ILE A 50 -19.02 -11.94 -5.73
C ILE A 50 -20.07 -11.09 -6.47
N GLU A 51 -19.85 -9.78 -6.59
CA GLU A 51 -20.75 -8.87 -7.29
C GLU A 51 -20.97 -9.29 -8.75
N ARG A 52 -19.91 -9.65 -9.48
CA ARG A 52 -20.02 -10.18 -10.85
C ARG A 52 -20.79 -11.50 -10.92
N SER A 53 -20.65 -12.36 -9.91
CA SER A 53 -21.33 -13.66 -9.86
C SER A 53 -22.80 -13.57 -9.46
N HIS A 54 -23.20 -12.51 -8.76
CA HIS A 54 -24.58 -12.26 -8.32
C HIS A 54 -25.35 -11.28 -9.22
N GLY A 55 -24.66 -10.57 -10.12
CA GLY A 55 -25.25 -9.68 -11.12
C GLY A 55 -25.61 -10.35 -12.45
N GLY A 56 -25.92 -11.64 -12.46
CA GLY A 56 -26.36 -12.42 -13.63
C GLY A 56 -27.86 -12.69 -13.65
#